data_AF-E9G4F0-F1
#
_entry.id   AF-E9G4F0-F1
#
_cell.length_a   1.000
_cell.length_b   1.000
_cell.length_c   1.000
_cell.angle_alpha   90.00
_cell.angle_beta   90.00
_cell.angle_gamma   90.00
#
_symmetry.space_group_name_H-M   'P 1'
#
loop_
_entity.id
_entity.type
_entity.pdbx_description
1 polymer ?
#
loop_
_entity_poly.entity_id
_entity_poly.type
_entity_poly.pdbx_seq_one_letter_code
_entity_poly.pdbx_strand_id
1 'polypeptide(L)'
;MGSMLWNIIFLLLWVGSQSQQFINPALIISPESERSFEKWRNVINQQLQETGATFDLTSTLHNIFAALKSSSFPTAVAKNISQQCLQDSQFYVHNLYANQSLWSLQMQESSAKLPPGLFGTNNVHADGLFDECLAVRAPGFDGQYCIVSLKPTAVDPSEILPPESFSDNHEEQRGNLITIFQLLGLLGQDRVDPKVSVADANTYILPSTTFCLPSSCTAADLGQAVAELIGSYVIANYSLVTVTDEQYCFKESNKPPTFDGATITVM
;
A
#
# COMPACT_ATOMS: atom_id res chain seq x y z
N MET A 1 32.07 -44.97 -43.93
CA MET A 1 32.09 -43.48 -43.91
C MET A 1 30.78 -43.02 -44.56
N GLY A 2 29.82 -42.38 -43.91
CA GLY A 2 29.66 -41.95 -42.52
C GLY A 2 28.18 -42.05 -42.12
N SER A 3 27.97 -42.32 -40.84
CA SER A 3 26.70 -42.39 -40.14
C SER A 3 26.21 -40.98 -39.77
N MET A 4 24.91 -40.91 -39.47
CA MET A 4 24.29 -40.13 -38.39
C MET A 4 23.52 -38.84 -38.74
N LEU A 5 22.32 -38.79 -38.13
CA LEU A 5 21.47 -37.64 -37.79
C LEU A 5 20.41 -37.19 -38.82
N TRP A 6 19.17 -37.67 -38.64
CA TRP A 6 18.14 -36.85 -37.98
C TRP A 6 16.93 -37.72 -37.59
N ASN A 7 16.78 -37.96 -36.28
CA ASN A 7 15.54 -38.44 -35.67
C ASN A 7 15.01 -37.33 -34.76
N ILE A 8 13.69 -37.25 -34.67
CA ILE A 8 12.81 -36.74 -33.59
C ILE A 8 11.71 -35.85 -34.20
N ILE A 9 10.69 -36.50 -34.74
CA ILE A 9 9.30 -36.03 -34.72
C ILE A 9 8.48 -37.21 -34.21
N PHE A 10 8.37 -37.32 -32.88
CA PHE A 10 7.41 -38.18 -32.19
C PHE A 10 6.36 -37.24 -31.61
N LEU A 11 5.14 -37.27 -32.14
CA LEU A 11 3.99 -37.96 -31.54
C LEU A 11 3.54 -37.30 -30.22
N LEU A 12 2.38 -36.63 -30.28
CA LEU A 12 1.21 -36.89 -29.44
C LEU A 12 0.10 -35.89 -29.79
N LEU A 13 -0.80 -36.31 -30.67
CA LEU A 13 -2.13 -35.73 -30.85
C LEU A 13 -3.16 -36.70 -30.23
N TRP A 14 -4.13 -36.10 -29.52
CA TRP A 14 -5.39 -36.63 -28.97
C TRP A 14 -5.39 -37.23 -27.55
N VAL A 15 -5.89 -36.43 -26.60
CA VAL A 15 -7.12 -36.76 -25.83
C VAL A 15 -7.89 -35.44 -25.62
N GLY A 16 -9.19 -35.44 -25.96
CA GLY A 16 -10.09 -34.34 -25.71
C GLY A 16 -10.59 -34.32 -24.26
N SER A 17 -10.84 -33.11 -23.74
CA SER A 17 -11.73 -32.88 -22.60
C SER A 17 -12.31 -31.47 -22.74
N GLN A 18 -13.62 -31.39 -22.95
CA GLN A 18 -14.39 -30.16 -22.76
C GLN A 18 -14.28 -29.73 -21.30
N SER A 19 -13.68 -28.57 -21.04
CA SER A 19 -13.90 -27.85 -19.79
C SER A 19 -14.82 -26.68 -20.09
N GLN A 20 -16.11 -26.83 -19.78
CA GLN A 20 -17.05 -25.74 -19.63
C GLN A 20 -16.51 -24.82 -18.52
N GLN A 21 -15.94 -23.68 -18.88
CA GLN A 21 -15.68 -22.61 -17.93
C GLN A 21 -17.03 -21.97 -17.59
N PHE A 22 -17.48 -22.18 -16.35
CA PHE A 22 -18.59 -21.46 -15.77
C PHE A 22 -18.26 -19.96 -15.78
N ILE A 23 -18.88 -19.21 -16.68
CA ILE A 23 -18.94 -17.75 -16.60
C ILE A 23 -19.79 -17.45 -15.37
N ASN A 24 -19.14 -17.02 -14.28
CA ASN A 24 -19.82 -16.61 -13.07
C ASN A 24 -20.41 -15.20 -13.30
N PRO A 25 -21.74 -15.00 -13.21
CA PRO A 25 -22.38 -13.72 -13.49
C PRO A 25 -22.04 -12.60 -12.49
N ALA A 26 -21.15 -12.84 -11.51
CA ALA A 26 -20.58 -11.82 -10.62
C ALA A 26 -19.50 -10.94 -11.29
N LEU A 27 -19.15 -11.18 -12.56
CA LEU A 27 -18.17 -10.43 -13.35
C LEU A 27 -18.78 -9.26 -14.16
N ILE A 28 -19.93 -8.74 -13.78
CA ILE A 28 -20.46 -7.52 -14.42
C ILE A 28 -19.79 -6.30 -13.78
N ILE A 29 -18.62 -5.99 -14.34
CA ILE A 29 -17.79 -4.82 -14.09
C ILE A 29 -18.64 -3.56 -14.32
N SER A 30 -18.66 -2.64 -13.36
CA SER A 30 -19.23 -1.31 -13.59
C SER A 30 -18.27 -0.47 -14.43
N PRO A 31 -18.68 0.09 -15.57
CA PRO A 31 -17.82 0.77 -16.55
C PRO A 31 -17.29 2.16 -16.11
N GLU A 32 -17.38 2.49 -14.83
CA GLU A 32 -17.04 3.81 -14.26
C GLU A 32 -15.72 3.80 -13.48
N SER A 33 -15.36 2.69 -12.81
CA SER A 33 -14.13 2.55 -12.02
C SER A 33 -12.90 2.19 -12.87
N GLU A 34 -13.02 1.21 -13.78
CA GLU A 34 -12.01 0.94 -14.81
C GLU A 34 -11.71 2.21 -15.60
N ARG A 35 -12.76 2.98 -15.91
CA ARG A 35 -12.62 4.26 -16.62
C ARG A 35 -11.75 5.24 -15.85
N SER A 36 -11.70 5.23 -14.53
CA SER A 36 -10.92 6.20 -13.75
C SER A 36 -9.42 5.88 -13.72
N PHE A 37 -9.03 4.63 -13.48
CA PHE A 37 -7.60 4.25 -13.44
C PHE A 37 -7.01 4.18 -14.86
N GLU A 38 -7.77 3.65 -15.82
CA GLU A 38 -7.43 3.66 -17.24
C GLU A 38 -7.33 5.09 -17.77
N LYS A 39 -8.26 5.98 -17.40
CA LYS A 39 -8.18 7.42 -17.72
C LYS A 39 -7.03 8.10 -17.01
N TRP A 40 -6.71 7.77 -15.75
CA TRP A 40 -5.52 8.32 -15.10
C TRP A 40 -4.25 7.92 -15.85
N ARG A 41 -4.10 6.63 -16.14
CA ARG A 41 -2.98 6.10 -16.93
C ARG A 41 -2.93 6.72 -18.33
N ASN A 42 -4.07 6.88 -19.00
CA ASN A 42 -4.15 7.40 -20.37
C ASN A 42 -4.03 8.92 -20.45
N VAL A 43 -4.59 9.68 -19.50
CA VAL A 43 -4.41 11.14 -19.37
C VAL A 43 -2.96 11.46 -19.06
N ILE A 44 -2.33 10.67 -18.17
CA ILE A 44 -0.89 10.74 -17.95
C ILE A 44 -0.16 10.46 -19.26
N ASN A 45 -0.38 9.31 -19.90
CA ASN A 45 0.29 8.96 -21.16
C ASN A 45 0.08 10.01 -22.28
N GLN A 46 -1.07 10.69 -22.31
CA GLN A 46 -1.42 11.70 -23.30
C GLN A 46 -0.80 13.07 -23.01
N GLN A 47 -0.80 13.54 -21.74
CA GLN A 47 -0.12 14.81 -21.36
C GLN A 47 1.41 14.74 -21.59
N LEU A 48 1.97 13.54 -21.61
CA LEU A 48 3.39 13.27 -21.84
C LEU A 48 3.83 13.43 -23.29
N GLN A 49 2.91 13.26 -24.23
CA GLN A 49 3.20 13.55 -25.65
C GLN A 49 3.19 15.06 -25.94
N GLU A 50 2.45 15.84 -25.15
CA GLU A 50 2.25 17.28 -25.40
C GLU A 50 3.29 18.17 -24.72
N THR A 51 3.90 17.73 -23.60
CA THR A 51 4.85 18.54 -22.81
C THR A 51 6.32 18.14 -22.99
N GLY A 52 6.62 17.00 -23.62
CA GLY A 52 7.99 16.50 -23.81
C GLY A 52 8.69 16.06 -22.51
N ALA A 53 8.00 16.12 -21.36
CA ALA A 53 8.43 15.54 -20.10
C ALA A 53 7.95 14.08 -20.02
N THR A 54 8.69 13.22 -19.30
CA THR A 54 8.32 11.81 -19.03
C THR A 54 7.88 11.68 -17.57
N PHE A 55 6.59 11.51 -17.30
CA PHE A 55 6.05 11.18 -15.98
C PHE A 55 6.08 9.66 -15.85
N ASP A 56 7.10 9.18 -15.15
CA ASP A 56 7.28 7.77 -14.91
C ASP A 56 6.41 7.35 -13.71
N LEU A 57 5.19 6.91 -14.02
CA LEU A 57 4.22 6.40 -13.03
C LEU A 57 4.83 5.32 -12.12
N THR A 58 5.65 4.45 -12.70
CA THR A 58 6.36 3.38 -11.98
C THR A 58 7.34 3.97 -10.97
N SER A 59 8.15 4.96 -11.38
CA SER A 59 9.06 5.68 -10.49
C SER A 59 8.31 6.48 -9.42
N THR A 60 7.19 7.13 -9.77
CA THR A 60 6.37 7.87 -8.80
C THR A 60 5.77 6.95 -7.74
N LEU A 61 5.16 5.82 -8.13
CA LEU A 61 4.65 4.83 -7.17
C LEU A 61 5.78 4.23 -6.32
N HIS A 62 6.95 3.97 -6.91
CA HIS A 62 8.13 3.56 -6.17
C HIS A 62 8.52 4.59 -5.10
N ASN A 63 8.57 5.87 -5.45
CA ASN A 63 8.93 6.93 -4.52
C ASN A 63 7.89 7.13 -3.43
N ILE A 64 6.59 7.02 -3.76
CA ILE A 64 5.49 7.06 -2.78
C ILE A 64 5.63 5.92 -1.77
N PHE A 65 5.80 4.68 -2.24
CA PHE A 65 5.98 3.55 -1.35
C PHE A 65 7.30 3.62 -0.57
N ALA A 66 8.35 4.20 -1.15
CA ALA A 66 9.62 4.43 -0.44
C ALA A 66 9.45 5.48 0.66
N ALA A 67 8.66 6.52 0.42
CA ALA A 67 8.29 7.52 1.42
C ALA A 67 7.47 6.90 2.56
N LEU A 68 6.48 6.07 2.21
CA LEU A 68 5.65 5.35 3.19
C LEU A 68 6.48 4.40 4.06
N LYS A 69 7.41 3.65 3.48
CA LYS A 69 8.34 2.78 4.22
C LYS A 69 9.30 3.59 5.10
N SER A 70 9.87 4.66 4.57
CA SER A 70 10.92 5.44 5.25
C SER A 70 10.37 6.33 6.37
N SER A 71 9.13 6.82 6.25
CA SER A 71 8.38 7.50 7.33
C SER A 71 8.30 6.68 8.62
N SER A 72 8.75 5.42 8.55
CA SER A 72 8.97 4.47 9.61
C SER A 72 7.66 3.99 10.20
N PHE A 73 6.74 4.85 10.67
CA PHE A 73 5.37 4.46 11.04
C PHE A 73 4.46 5.68 10.88
N PRO A 74 3.57 5.74 9.85
CA PRO A 74 2.82 6.95 9.56
C PRO A 74 1.96 7.41 10.76
N THR A 75 1.44 6.49 11.56
CA THR A 75 0.61 6.79 12.74
C THR A 75 1.39 7.38 13.92
N ALA A 76 2.72 7.25 13.99
CA ALA A 76 3.50 7.77 15.12
C ALA A 76 3.68 9.31 15.09
N VAL A 77 3.43 9.93 13.93
CA VAL A 77 3.65 11.37 13.67
C VAL A 77 2.42 12.09 13.11
N ALA A 78 1.28 11.40 13.01
CA ALA A 78 0.04 11.97 12.51
C ALA A 78 -0.59 12.93 13.51
N LYS A 79 -1.27 13.98 13.03
CA LYS A 79 -1.90 15.00 13.89
C LYS A 79 -3.34 14.67 14.27
N ASN A 80 -4.10 14.03 13.39
CA ASN A 80 -5.55 13.86 13.54
C ASN A 80 -5.99 12.39 13.65
N ILE A 81 -5.39 11.64 14.57
CA ILE A 81 -5.71 10.24 14.84
C ILE A 81 -6.11 10.03 16.30
N SER A 82 -6.63 8.85 16.63
CA SER A 82 -6.97 8.49 17.99
C SER A 82 -5.76 8.59 18.93
N GLN A 83 -5.98 9.15 20.12
CA GLN A 83 -4.91 9.39 21.11
C GLN A 83 -4.20 8.10 21.51
N GLN A 84 -4.95 6.99 21.64
CA GLN A 84 -4.39 5.69 22.00
C GLN A 84 -3.50 5.15 20.87
N CYS A 85 -3.94 5.20 19.61
CA CYS A 85 -3.13 4.79 18.46
C CYS A 85 -1.83 5.60 18.37
N LEU A 86 -1.89 6.91 18.59
CA LEU A 86 -0.70 7.78 18.60
C LEU A 86 0.28 7.36 19.71
N GLN A 87 -0.20 7.18 20.94
CA GLN A 87 0.65 6.79 22.07
C GLN A 87 1.30 5.41 21.87
N ASP A 88 0.52 4.42 21.42
CA ASP A 88 1.03 3.07 21.16
C ASP A 88 1.99 3.04 19.97
N SER A 89 1.74 3.86 18.94
CA SER A 89 2.64 4.00 17.79
C SER A 89 3.96 4.67 18.18
N GLN A 90 3.92 5.68 19.06
CA GLN A 90 5.13 6.30 19.61
C GLN A 90 5.89 5.35 20.53
N PHE A 91 5.17 4.57 21.36
CA PHE A 91 5.77 3.51 22.17
C PHE A 91 6.44 2.45 21.30
N TYR A 92 5.80 2.07 20.19
CA TYR A 92 6.38 1.19 19.19
C TYR A 92 7.68 1.77 18.61
N VAL A 93 7.66 2.99 18.07
CA VAL A 93 8.85 3.67 17.53
C VAL A 93 9.98 3.73 18.54
N HIS A 94 9.67 4.12 19.77
CA HIS A 94 10.65 4.17 20.85
C HIS A 94 11.30 2.81 21.11
N ASN A 95 10.49 1.75 21.19
CA ASN A 95 11.01 0.41 21.43
C ASN A 95 11.77 -0.19 20.24
N LEU A 96 11.46 0.26 19.03
CA LEU A 96 12.20 -0.13 17.83
C LEU A 96 13.63 0.42 17.85
N TYR A 97 13.78 1.73 18.10
CA TYR A 97 15.08 2.40 17.96
C TYR A 97 15.90 2.46 19.25
N ALA A 98 15.27 2.65 20.41
CA ALA A 98 15.98 2.79 21.67
C ALA A 98 16.19 1.44 22.36
N ASN A 99 15.15 0.60 22.41
CA ASN A 99 15.19 -0.65 23.17
C ASN A 99 15.48 -1.88 22.31
N GLN A 100 15.32 -1.78 20.99
CA GLN A 100 15.50 -2.89 20.03
C GLN A 100 14.70 -4.13 20.42
N SER A 101 13.47 -3.94 20.89
CA SER A 101 12.66 -5.04 21.40
C SER A 101 12.24 -6.00 20.26
N LEU A 102 12.19 -7.29 20.56
CA LEU A 102 11.90 -8.31 19.54
C LEU A 102 10.55 -8.08 18.85
N TRP A 103 9.48 -7.80 19.62
CA TRP A 103 8.15 -7.55 19.07
C TRP A 103 8.13 -6.32 18.17
N SER A 104 8.91 -5.27 18.48
CA SER A 104 8.99 -4.06 17.66
C SER A 104 9.70 -4.31 16.34
N LEU A 105 10.77 -5.11 16.35
CA LEU A 105 11.45 -5.55 15.13
C LEU A 105 10.53 -6.43 14.29
N GLN A 106 9.78 -7.34 14.92
CA GLN A 106 8.81 -8.19 14.24
C GLN A 106 7.72 -7.36 13.54
N MET A 107 7.14 -6.34 14.20
CA MET A 107 6.20 -5.42 13.55
C MET A 107 6.82 -4.72 12.33
N GLN A 108 8.09 -4.32 12.41
CA GLN A 108 8.76 -3.59 11.33
C GLN A 108 8.95 -4.51 10.12
N GLU A 109 9.42 -5.72 10.38
CA GLU A 109 9.65 -6.74 9.37
C GLU A 109 8.35 -7.28 8.76
N SER A 110 7.24 -7.18 9.50
CA SER A 110 5.91 -7.60 9.06
C SER A 110 5.17 -6.55 8.23
N SER A 111 5.60 -5.30 8.27
CA SER A 111 5.08 -4.27 7.37
C SER A 111 5.61 -4.46 5.94
N ALA A 112 4.91 -3.89 4.96
CA ALA A 112 5.25 -4.07 3.56
C ALA A 112 6.69 -3.66 3.25
N LYS A 113 7.38 -4.53 2.51
CA LYS A 113 8.67 -4.22 1.89
C LYS A 113 8.43 -3.93 0.42
N LEU A 114 9.29 -3.08 -0.15
CA LEU A 114 9.32 -2.87 -1.59
C LEU A 114 10.20 -3.94 -2.25
N PRO A 115 9.64 -5.00 -2.87
CA PRO A 115 10.47 -5.95 -3.58
C PRO A 115 11.09 -5.29 -4.82
N PRO A 116 12.36 -5.57 -5.14
CA PRO A 116 12.95 -5.15 -6.40
C PRO A 116 12.12 -5.73 -7.56
N GLY A 117 11.72 -4.88 -8.50
CA GLY A 117 10.94 -5.29 -9.67
C GLY A 117 9.42 -5.24 -9.51
N LEU A 118 8.88 -4.79 -8.37
CA LEU A 118 7.43 -4.61 -8.13
C LEU A 118 6.72 -3.94 -9.33
N PHE A 119 7.32 -2.86 -9.84
CA PHE A 119 6.74 -2.05 -10.90
C PHE A 119 7.12 -2.49 -12.33
N GLY A 120 7.93 -3.54 -12.47
CA GLY A 120 8.30 -4.12 -13.77
C GLY A 120 7.31 -5.19 -14.26
N THR A 121 6.42 -5.67 -13.38
CA THR A 121 5.51 -6.79 -13.63
C THR A 121 4.02 -6.41 -13.55
N ASN A 122 3.70 -5.11 -13.51
CA ASN A 122 2.35 -4.59 -13.23
C ASN A 122 1.76 -5.03 -11.87
N ASN A 123 2.60 -5.47 -10.92
CA ASN A 123 2.14 -5.69 -9.56
C ASN A 123 2.16 -4.35 -8.80
N VAL A 124 1.00 -3.91 -8.34
CA VAL A 124 0.82 -2.64 -7.62
C VAL A 124 0.53 -2.84 -6.14
N HIS A 125 0.67 -4.06 -5.63
CA HIS A 125 0.43 -4.43 -4.24
C HIS A 125 1.76 -4.77 -3.55
N ALA A 126 2.12 -3.98 -2.54
CA ALA A 126 3.27 -4.23 -1.68
C ALA A 126 2.78 -4.83 -0.36
N ASP A 127 2.90 -6.14 -0.22
CA ASP A 127 2.41 -6.86 0.96
C ASP A 127 3.53 -7.14 1.98
N GLY A 128 3.13 -7.17 3.25
CA GLY A 128 3.96 -7.53 4.38
C GLY A 128 3.79 -8.99 4.80
N LEU A 129 4.33 -9.34 5.97
CA LEU A 129 4.18 -10.68 6.54
C LEU A 129 2.92 -10.70 7.42
N PHE A 130 1.82 -11.19 6.83
CA PHE A 130 0.51 -11.23 7.47
C PHE A 130 0.51 -11.97 8.81
N ASP A 131 0.90 -13.26 8.79
CA ASP A 131 0.88 -14.11 9.99
C ASP A 131 1.82 -13.60 11.08
N GLU A 132 3.00 -13.09 10.69
CA GLU A 132 3.97 -12.51 11.62
C GLU A 132 3.43 -11.25 12.31
N CYS A 133 2.69 -10.41 11.58
CA CYS A 133 2.07 -9.24 12.19
C CYS A 133 1.01 -9.63 13.22
N LEU A 134 0.17 -10.62 12.90
CA LEU A 134 -0.87 -11.09 13.80
C LEU A 134 -0.27 -11.71 15.08
N ALA A 135 0.87 -12.39 14.97
CA ALA A 135 1.56 -13.01 16.09
C ALA A 135 2.26 -12.02 17.05
N VAL A 136 2.35 -10.73 16.71
CA VAL A 136 3.00 -9.71 17.54
C VAL A 136 2.25 -9.54 18.86
N ARG A 137 3.01 -9.65 19.96
CA ARG A 137 2.56 -9.36 21.33
C ARG A 137 3.43 -8.28 21.96
N ALA A 138 2.92 -7.05 22.08
CA ALA A 138 3.60 -5.96 22.74
C ALA A 138 3.04 -5.74 24.16
N PRO A 139 3.78 -5.07 25.07
CA PRO A 139 3.23 -4.63 26.33
C PRO A 139 2.11 -3.60 26.12
N GLY A 140 0.85 -4.04 26.18
CA GLY A 140 -0.33 -3.18 26.11
C GLY A 140 -1.14 -3.26 24.82
N PHE A 141 -0.62 -3.90 23.76
CA PHE A 141 -1.36 -4.12 22.51
C PHE A 141 -0.84 -5.34 21.75
N ASP A 142 -1.69 -5.89 20.89
CA ASP A 142 -1.32 -6.88 19.87
C ASP A 142 -1.05 -6.21 18.52
N GLY A 143 -0.41 -6.91 17.59
CA GLY A 143 -0.28 -6.46 16.21
C GLY A 143 -1.60 -6.52 15.43
N GLN A 144 -1.76 -5.59 14.49
CA GLN A 144 -2.88 -5.54 13.54
C GLN A 144 -2.33 -5.33 12.14
N TYR A 145 -2.68 -6.24 11.22
CA TYR A 145 -2.31 -6.14 9.82
C TYR A 145 -3.36 -5.33 9.07
N CYS A 146 -2.99 -4.18 8.53
CA CYS A 146 -3.90 -3.31 7.79
C CYS A 146 -3.41 -3.05 6.37
N ILE A 147 -4.35 -3.09 5.42
CA ILE A 147 -4.09 -2.73 4.02
C ILE A 147 -4.56 -1.30 3.78
N VAL A 148 -3.75 -0.53 3.05
CA VAL A 148 -4.12 0.79 2.56
C VAL A 148 -3.96 0.85 1.05
N SER A 149 -4.99 1.34 0.38
CA SER A 149 -5.01 1.51 -1.07
C SER A 149 -4.92 2.98 -1.47
N LEU A 150 -4.37 3.26 -2.65
CA LEU A 150 -4.15 4.60 -3.16
C LEU A 150 -5.00 4.82 -4.42
N LYS A 151 -5.85 5.83 -4.40
CA LYS A 151 -6.71 6.20 -5.53
C LYS A 151 -6.32 7.59 -6.04
N PRO A 152 -5.90 7.74 -7.30
CA PRO A 152 -5.68 9.06 -7.86
C PRO A 152 -7.01 9.79 -8.07
N THR A 153 -7.07 11.07 -7.72
CA THR A 153 -8.20 11.95 -8.03
C THR A 153 -7.71 13.22 -8.69
N ALA A 154 -8.45 13.72 -9.67
CA ALA A 154 -8.14 15.02 -10.28
C ALA A 154 -8.28 16.12 -9.22
N VAL A 155 -7.39 17.10 -9.29
CA VAL A 155 -7.39 18.29 -8.43
C VAL A 155 -7.99 19.44 -9.22
N ASP A 156 -8.98 20.10 -8.63
CA ASP A 156 -9.46 21.38 -9.14
C ASP A 156 -8.46 22.49 -8.71
N PRO A 157 -8.06 23.41 -9.61
CA PRO A 157 -7.16 24.51 -9.25
C PRO A 157 -7.60 25.34 -8.03
N SER A 158 -8.91 25.39 -7.73
CA SER A 158 -9.45 26.07 -6.55
C SER A 158 -9.18 25.34 -5.22
N GLU A 159 -8.88 24.04 -5.26
CA GLU A 159 -8.48 23.25 -4.09
C GLU A 159 -6.99 23.42 -3.75
N ILE A 160 -6.20 23.99 -4.66
CA ILE A 160 -4.78 24.23 -4.44
C ILE A 160 -4.64 25.30 -3.37
N LEU A 161 -3.97 24.91 -2.28
CA LEU A 161 -3.75 25.75 -1.13
C LEU A 161 -2.62 26.76 -1.42
N PRO A 162 -2.72 28.00 -0.88
CA PRO A 162 -1.70 29.01 -1.09
C PRO A 162 -0.37 28.63 -0.42
N PRO A 163 0.80 29.05 -0.94
CA PRO A 163 2.11 28.68 -0.38
C PRO A 163 2.28 29.00 1.12
N GLU A 164 1.63 30.07 1.59
CA GLU A 164 1.67 30.53 2.97
C GLU A 164 0.95 29.61 3.97
N SER A 165 0.04 28.73 3.52
CA SER A 165 -0.66 27.80 4.42
C SER A 165 0.21 26.60 4.83
N PHE A 166 1.42 26.49 4.28
CA PHE A 166 2.34 25.39 4.55
C PHE A 166 3.59 25.78 5.31
N SER A 167 3.78 27.08 5.58
CA SER A 167 4.82 27.57 6.49
C SER A 167 4.39 27.31 7.94
N ASP A 168 4.27 26.04 8.29
CA ASP A 168 4.04 25.64 9.67
C ASP A 168 5.42 25.65 10.35
N ASN A 169 5.63 26.55 11.32
CA ASN A 169 6.85 26.59 12.15
C ASN A 169 7.08 25.29 12.98
N HIS A 170 6.26 24.27 12.77
CA HIS A 170 6.28 22.92 13.33
C HIS A 170 6.77 21.86 12.32
N GLU A 171 7.48 22.27 11.27
CA GLU A 171 8.21 21.36 10.36
C GLU A 171 9.35 20.59 11.06
N GLU A 172 9.71 20.97 12.29
CA GLU A 172 10.83 20.42 13.05
C GLU A 172 10.64 18.96 13.52
N GLN A 173 9.41 18.40 13.47
CA GLN A 173 9.12 17.03 13.91
C GLN A 173 8.47 16.11 12.86
N ARG A 174 8.00 16.65 11.72
CA ARG A 174 7.58 15.83 10.57
C ARG A 174 8.85 15.45 9.79
N GLY A 175 9.50 14.40 10.27
CA GLY A 175 10.89 14.04 10.02
C GLY A 175 11.41 14.27 8.59
N ASN A 176 12.70 14.62 8.55
CA ASN A 176 13.66 14.80 7.44
C ASN A 176 13.35 14.15 6.08
N LEU A 177 12.53 13.11 6.00
CA LEU A 177 12.26 12.32 4.80
C LEU A 177 11.27 12.98 3.84
N ILE A 178 10.17 13.57 4.34
CA ILE A 178 9.27 14.36 3.48
C ILE A 178 10.06 15.49 2.81
N THR A 179 10.90 16.15 3.63
CA THR A 179 11.86 17.16 3.18
C THR A 179 12.84 16.58 2.15
N ILE A 180 13.35 15.36 2.33
CA ILE A 180 14.22 14.69 1.34
C ILE A 180 13.48 14.44 0.02
N PHE A 181 12.24 13.94 0.01
CA PHE A 181 11.49 13.71 -1.24
C PHE A 181 11.15 15.01 -1.98
N GLN A 182 10.86 16.09 -1.24
CA GLN A 182 10.71 17.44 -1.79
C GLN A 182 12.03 17.98 -2.35
N LEU A 183 13.14 17.83 -1.62
CA LEU A 183 14.49 18.25 -2.04
C LEU A 183 14.97 17.50 -3.30
N LEU A 184 14.58 16.23 -3.44
CA LEU A 184 14.87 15.42 -4.62
C LEU A 184 13.90 15.67 -5.79
N GLY A 185 12.94 16.60 -5.64
CA GLY A 185 11.98 16.97 -6.69
C GLY A 185 10.99 15.85 -7.04
N LEU A 186 10.80 14.87 -6.15
CA LEU A 186 10.00 13.68 -6.40
C LEU A 186 8.50 13.89 -6.12
N LEU A 187 8.15 14.95 -5.40
CA LEU A 187 6.79 15.37 -5.09
C LEU A 187 6.57 16.81 -5.58
N GLY A 188 5.36 17.12 -6.06
CA GLY A 188 5.03 18.46 -6.57
C GLY A 188 5.13 19.56 -5.50
N GLN A 189 5.30 20.80 -5.96
CA GLN A 189 5.32 21.98 -5.08
C GLN A 189 3.91 22.34 -4.60
N ASP A 190 2.92 22.13 -5.45
CA ASP A 190 1.51 22.40 -5.14
C ASP A 190 0.95 21.38 -4.16
N ARG A 191 0.06 21.86 -3.29
CA ARG A 191 -0.54 21.05 -2.25
C ARG A 191 -2.04 21.29 -2.12
N VAL A 192 -2.71 20.26 -1.63
CA VAL A 192 -4.16 20.23 -1.35
C VAL A 192 -4.41 19.66 0.04
N ASP A 193 -5.61 19.86 0.57
CA ASP A 193 -6.02 19.14 1.76
C ASP A 193 -6.04 17.63 1.50
N PRO A 194 -5.44 16.81 2.38
CA PRO A 194 -5.36 15.37 2.18
C PRO A 194 -6.75 14.74 2.24
N LYS A 195 -7.04 13.83 1.30
CA LYS A 195 -8.34 13.20 1.14
C LYS A 195 -8.29 11.73 1.56
N VAL A 196 -9.32 11.29 2.27
CA VAL A 196 -9.55 9.90 2.66
C VAL A 196 -10.87 9.40 2.07
N SER A 197 -10.97 8.10 1.82
CA SER A 197 -12.19 7.42 1.38
C SER A 197 -12.32 6.05 2.03
N VAL A 198 -13.55 5.57 2.14
CA VAL A 198 -13.85 4.19 2.52
C VAL A 198 -13.71 3.29 1.30
N ALA A 199 -13.42 2.01 1.53
CA ALA A 199 -13.35 1.03 0.46
C ALA A 199 -14.71 0.80 -0.23
N ASP A 200 -14.63 0.50 -1.51
CA ASP A 200 -15.73 0.11 -2.38
C ASP A 200 -15.41 -1.22 -3.09
N ALA A 201 -16.37 -1.70 -3.90
CA ALA A 201 -16.23 -2.96 -4.64
C ALA A 201 -15.01 -3.01 -5.58
N ASN A 202 -14.42 -1.87 -5.96
CA ASN A 202 -13.26 -1.80 -6.85
C ASN A 202 -11.95 -1.57 -6.10
N THR A 203 -11.95 -1.47 -4.77
CA THR A 203 -10.74 -1.12 -4.00
C THR A 203 -9.61 -2.14 -4.18
N TYR A 204 -9.93 -3.39 -4.51
CA TYR A 204 -8.95 -4.45 -4.76
C TYR A 204 -8.07 -4.23 -6.02
N ILE A 205 -8.46 -3.36 -6.95
CA ILE A 205 -7.65 -3.06 -8.16
C ILE A 205 -6.66 -1.90 -7.94
N LEU A 206 -6.80 -1.19 -6.82
CA LEU A 206 -5.99 -0.03 -6.53
C LEU A 206 -4.60 -0.44 -6.04
N PRO A 207 -3.54 0.31 -6.38
CA PRO A 207 -2.24 0.14 -5.75
C PRO A 207 -2.36 0.16 -4.23
N SER A 208 -1.79 -0.83 -3.56
CA SER A 208 -1.91 -0.95 -2.11
C SER A 208 -0.58 -1.28 -1.46
N THR A 209 -0.47 -0.90 -0.19
CA THR A 209 0.61 -1.31 0.69
C THR A 209 0.04 -1.71 2.04
N THR A 210 0.80 -2.41 2.85
CA THR A 210 0.32 -2.94 4.13
C THR A 210 1.20 -2.53 5.30
N PHE A 211 0.57 -2.29 6.45
CA PHE A 211 1.23 -1.88 7.68
C PHE A 211 0.89 -2.84 8.82
N CYS A 212 1.89 -3.18 9.63
CA CYS A 212 1.67 -3.79 10.93
C CYS A 212 1.61 -2.70 12.00
N LEU A 213 0.42 -2.46 12.53
CA LEU A 213 0.12 -1.38 13.48
C LEU A 213 -0.20 -1.92 14.87
N PRO A 214 -0.13 -1.09 15.91
CA PRO A 214 -0.77 -1.41 17.18
C PRO A 214 -2.27 -1.68 16.98
N SER A 215 -2.80 -2.71 17.62
CA SER A 215 -4.22 -3.06 17.57
C SER A 215 -5.17 -2.02 18.18
N SER A 216 -4.64 -0.98 18.80
CA SER A 216 -5.41 0.21 19.19
C SER A 216 -5.74 1.14 18.03
N CYS A 217 -5.03 1.01 16.89
CA CYS A 217 -5.30 1.80 15.69
C CYS A 217 -6.53 1.29 14.93
N THR A 218 -7.21 2.23 14.27
CA THR A 218 -8.33 1.95 13.36
C THR A 218 -7.89 2.11 11.90
N ALA A 219 -8.68 1.58 10.97
CA ALA A 219 -8.48 1.82 9.55
C ALA A 219 -8.57 3.32 9.21
N ALA A 220 -9.41 4.07 9.93
CA ALA A 220 -9.50 5.53 9.81
C ALA A 220 -8.21 6.23 10.26
N ASP A 221 -7.62 5.80 11.38
CA ASP A 221 -6.34 6.34 11.87
C ASP A 221 -5.22 6.12 10.85
N LEU A 222 -5.12 4.91 10.29
CA LEU A 222 -4.15 4.61 9.23
C LEU A 222 -4.42 5.47 7.98
N GLY A 223 -5.67 5.57 7.56
CA GLY A 223 -6.07 6.34 6.38
C GLY A 223 -5.67 7.80 6.49
N GLN A 224 -5.98 8.42 7.63
CA GLN A 224 -5.62 9.80 7.91
C GLN A 224 -4.10 10.00 7.97
N ALA A 225 -3.38 9.10 8.65
CA ALA A 225 -1.92 9.19 8.79
C ALA A 225 -1.19 9.11 7.43
N VAL A 226 -1.64 8.20 6.55
CA VAL A 226 -1.08 8.06 5.19
C VAL A 226 -1.49 9.26 4.32
N ALA A 227 -2.73 9.73 4.42
CA ALA A 227 -3.18 10.89 3.66
C ALA A 227 -2.39 12.16 4.02
N GLU A 228 -2.11 12.40 5.31
CA GLU A 228 -1.26 13.51 5.77
C GLU A 228 0.18 13.42 5.22
N LEU A 229 0.68 12.21 4.97
CA LEU A 229 2.06 11.98 4.54
C LEU A 229 2.24 12.19 3.03
N ILE A 230 1.34 11.67 2.21
CA ILE A 230 1.49 11.64 0.73
C ILE A 230 0.31 12.27 -0.02
N GLY A 231 -0.87 12.37 0.59
CA GLY A 231 -2.10 12.81 -0.07
C GLY A 231 -2.19 14.32 -0.28
N SER A 232 -1.37 15.09 0.44
CA SER A 232 -1.33 16.55 0.29
C SER A 232 -0.62 17.01 -0.98
N TYR A 233 0.10 16.15 -1.70
CA TYR A 233 0.89 16.55 -2.87
C TYR A 233 0.11 16.45 -4.15
N VAL A 234 0.24 17.48 -5.00
CA VAL A 234 -0.28 17.46 -6.37
C VAL A 234 0.79 16.96 -7.32
N ILE A 235 0.43 15.96 -8.11
CA ILE A 235 1.29 15.29 -9.07
C ILE A 235 0.54 15.29 -10.40
N ALA A 236 1.01 16.09 -11.36
CA ALA A 236 0.40 16.22 -12.70
C ALA A 236 -1.13 16.50 -12.67
N ASN A 237 -1.57 17.43 -11.81
CA ASN A 237 -2.99 17.78 -11.57
C ASN A 237 -3.83 16.68 -10.88
N TYR A 238 -3.19 15.67 -10.29
CA TYR A 238 -3.85 14.67 -9.46
C TYR A 238 -3.30 14.71 -8.04
N SER A 239 -4.11 14.33 -7.07
CA SER A 239 -3.66 14.00 -5.71
C SER A 239 -4.03 12.56 -5.39
N LEU A 240 -3.43 12.03 -4.33
CA LEU A 240 -3.69 10.67 -3.87
C LEU A 240 -4.73 10.71 -2.76
N VAL A 241 -5.84 10.02 -3.01
CA VAL A 241 -6.84 9.70 -1.99
C VAL A 241 -6.43 8.38 -1.33
N THR A 242 -6.34 8.40 -0.01
CA THR A 242 -6.08 7.20 0.77
C THR A 242 -7.37 6.44 1.01
N VAL A 243 -7.40 5.16 0.67
CA VAL A 243 -8.56 4.27 0.82
C VAL A 243 -8.26 3.23 1.89
N THR A 244 -9.03 3.23 2.97
CA THR A 244 -8.92 2.26 4.07
C THR A 244 -10.31 1.82 4.54
N ASP A 245 -10.38 0.62 5.12
CA ASP A 245 -11.61 0.07 5.70
C ASP A 245 -11.26 -0.98 6.76
N GLU A 246 -12.06 -1.09 7.81
CA GLU A 246 -11.87 -2.05 8.89
C GLU A 246 -11.89 -3.51 8.40
N GLN A 247 -12.61 -3.79 7.30
CA GLN A 247 -12.62 -5.13 6.70
C GLN A 247 -11.25 -5.58 6.17
N TYR A 248 -10.31 -4.63 5.97
CA TYR A 248 -8.94 -4.89 5.56
C TYR A 248 -7.93 -4.71 6.70
N CYS A 249 -8.41 -4.69 7.94
CA CYS A 249 -7.60 -4.59 9.15
C CYS A 249 -7.83 -5.81 10.06
N PHE A 250 -6.85 -6.70 10.10
CA PHE A 250 -6.93 -8.01 10.73
C PHE A 250 -6.19 -8.03 12.06
N LYS A 251 -6.79 -8.68 13.06
CA LYS A 251 -6.20 -8.91 14.39
C LYS A 251 -6.23 -10.41 14.68
N GLU A 252 -5.25 -10.92 15.41
CA GLU A 252 -5.33 -12.28 15.91
C GLU A 252 -6.47 -12.35 16.93
N SER A 253 -7.58 -13.00 16.59
CA SER A 253 -8.57 -13.32 17.60
C SER A 253 -7.92 -14.31 18.56
N ASN A 254 -7.67 -13.91 19.81
CA ASN A 254 -6.97 -14.70 20.85
C ASN A 254 -7.63 -16.05 21.23
N LYS A 255 -8.56 -16.56 20.42
CA LYS A 255 -9.01 -17.95 20.45
C LYS A 255 -8.62 -18.59 19.12
N PRO A 256 -7.55 -19.40 19.07
CA PRO A 256 -7.51 -20.43 18.04
C PRO A 256 -8.85 -21.19 18.09
N PRO A 257 -9.47 -21.55 16.96
CA PRO A 257 -10.58 -22.48 17.00
C PRO A 257 -10.11 -23.70 17.80
N THR A 258 -10.94 -24.21 18.69
CA THR A 258 -10.70 -25.51 19.33
C THR A 258 -10.58 -26.54 18.22
N PHE A 259 -9.34 -26.84 17.83
CA PHE A 259 -9.04 -27.95 16.94
C PHE A 259 -9.29 -29.22 17.75
N ASP A 260 -10.52 -29.72 17.68
CA ASP A 260 -10.86 -31.10 18.02
C ASP A 260 -10.43 -32.00 16.85
N GLY A 261 -9.15 -31.90 16.47
CA GLY A 261 -8.53 -32.62 15.37
C GLY A 261 -7.75 -33.80 15.90
N ALA A 262 -8.05 -35.00 15.40
CA ALA A 262 -7.42 -36.24 15.79
C ALA A 262 -5.88 -36.14 15.73
N THR A 263 -5.22 -36.59 16.81
CA THR A 263 -3.77 -36.71 16.91
C THR A 263 -3.23 -37.53 15.74
N ILE A 264 -2.59 -36.88 14.78
CA ILE A 264 -1.75 -37.59 13.81
C ILE A 264 -0.44 -37.91 14.52
N THR A 265 -0.36 -39.10 15.08
CA THR A 265 0.92 -39.69 15.46
C THR A 265 1.67 -40.04 14.19
N VAL A 266 2.79 -39.37 13.94
CA VAL A 266 3.74 -39.82 12.92
C VAL A 266 4.41 -41.08 13.47
N MET A 267 4.09 -42.22 12.88
CA MET A 267 4.87 -43.46 13.01
C MET A 267 5.94 -43.53 11.91
#